data_AF-A0A924KP48-F1
#
_entry.id   AF-A0A924KP48-F1
#
_cell.length_a   1.000
_cell.length_b   1.000
_cell.length_c   1.000
_cell.angle_alpha   90.00
_cell.angle_beta   90.00
_cell.angle_gamma   90.00
#
_symmetry.space_group_name_H-M   'P 1'
#
loop_
_entity.id
_entity.type
_entity.pdbx_description
1 polymer ?
#
loop_
_entity_poly.entity_id
_entity_poly.type
_entity_poly.pdbx_seq_one_letter_code
_entity_poly.pdbx_strand_id
1 'polypeptide(L)'
;MTIEGVSVNSQSEDSGAVTWFVDEAGDPTLFGKGGKVVAATEGCSRFFIAGKLECRDVEALTADLERLRKDVVADPFFKDVPSLDPARKRTAVHFHAKDDPPEVRFMVYKLLAQHDLRFVAVVRDKLRLVDYALQRRRIDPAYRYDPTGHELYDELTRHLFSR
;
A
#
# COMPACT_ATOMS: atom_id res chain seq x y z
N MET A 1 -0.74 -19.40 58.29
CA MET A 1 -1.34 -19.99 57.07
C MET A 1 -1.00 -19.04 55.93
N THR A 2 0.04 -19.40 55.20
CA THR A 2 0.59 -18.64 54.06
C THR A 2 -0.30 -18.89 52.85
N ILE A 3 -0.77 -17.83 52.19
CA ILE A 3 -1.29 -17.93 50.84
C ILE A 3 -0.43 -16.99 50.00
N GLU A 4 0.44 -17.59 49.21
CA GLU A 4 1.32 -16.93 48.27
C GLU A 4 0.48 -16.20 47.22
N GLY A 5 0.69 -14.89 47.12
CA GLY A 5 0.13 -14.08 46.05
C GLY A 5 0.76 -14.49 44.73
N VAL A 6 -0.06 -15.01 43.82
CA VAL A 6 0.31 -15.29 42.43
C VAL A 6 0.78 -13.99 41.78
N SER A 7 2.09 -13.91 41.51
CA SER A 7 2.65 -12.91 40.60
C SER A 7 2.14 -13.19 39.20
N VAL A 8 1.10 -12.45 38.78
CA VAL A 8 0.76 -12.35 37.37
C VAL A 8 1.86 -11.53 36.72
N ASN A 9 2.81 -12.24 36.13
CA ASN A 9 3.85 -11.67 35.30
C ASN A 9 3.16 -11.11 34.05
N SER A 10 2.70 -9.86 34.10
CA SER A 10 2.38 -9.10 32.89
C SER A 10 3.71 -8.80 32.22
N GLN A 11 4.19 -9.74 31.42
CA GLN A 11 5.23 -9.47 30.45
C GLN A 11 4.69 -8.33 29.59
N SER A 12 5.24 -7.14 29.80
CA SER A 12 5.09 -6.01 28.90
C SER A 12 5.57 -6.49 27.54
N GLU A 13 4.63 -6.66 26.61
CA GLU A 13 4.94 -6.88 25.19
C GLU A 13 5.94 -5.80 24.77
N ASP A 14 7.03 -6.25 24.17
CA ASP A 14 8.12 -5.42 23.68
C ASP A 14 7.56 -4.30 22.80
N SER A 15 7.46 -3.10 23.38
CA SER A 15 6.89 -1.93 22.75
C SER A 15 7.92 -1.30 21.81
N GLY A 16 8.43 -2.10 20.87
CA GLY A 16 9.20 -1.62 19.74
C GLY A 16 8.36 -0.68 18.89
N ALA A 17 8.95 0.41 18.42
CA ALA A 17 8.27 1.38 17.55
C ALA A 17 7.82 0.69 16.26
N VAL A 18 6.52 0.71 15.96
CA VAL A 18 5.98 0.22 14.68
C VAL A 18 5.99 1.35 13.68
N THR A 19 6.61 1.14 12.52
CA THR A 19 6.54 2.08 11.40
C THR A 19 5.43 1.67 10.43
N TRP A 20 4.68 2.65 9.96
CA TRP A 20 3.61 2.47 8.98
C TRP A 20 3.98 3.11 7.64
N PHE A 21 3.90 2.32 6.58
CA PHE A 21 4.00 2.82 5.21
C PHE A 21 2.59 2.81 4.60
N VAL A 22 2.16 3.94 4.06
CA VAL A 22 0.82 4.11 3.47
C VAL A 22 0.99 4.42 1.99
N ASP A 23 0.24 3.70 1.16
CA ASP A 23 0.25 3.90 -0.28
C ASP A 23 -1.15 3.65 -0.88
N GLU A 24 -1.36 4.14 -2.10
CA GLU A 24 -2.62 3.99 -2.83
C GLU A 24 -2.44 3.19 -4.13
N ALA A 25 -3.51 2.50 -4.55
CA ALA A 25 -3.56 1.85 -5.84
C ALA A 25 -4.85 2.23 -6.59
N GLY A 26 -4.66 2.72 -7.81
CA GLY A 26 -5.73 3.19 -8.68
C GLY A 26 -5.85 4.72 -8.66
N ASP A 27 -6.89 5.21 -9.31
CA ASP A 27 -7.21 6.65 -9.44
C ASP A 27 -8.59 6.89 -8.81
N PRO A 28 -8.74 7.85 -7.87
CA PRO A 28 -10.01 8.17 -7.21
C PRO A 28 -11.02 8.89 -8.12
N THR A 29 -10.66 9.19 -9.37
CA THR A 29 -11.54 9.84 -10.36
C THR A 29 -12.77 8.99 -10.67
N LEU A 30 -13.94 9.62 -10.50
CA LEU A 30 -15.26 9.03 -10.76
C LEU A 30 -15.91 9.59 -12.03
N PHE A 31 -15.73 10.89 -12.29
CA PHE A 31 -16.38 11.63 -13.36
C PHE A 31 -15.34 12.26 -14.28
N GLY A 32 -15.48 12.02 -15.58
CA GLY A 32 -14.71 12.69 -16.63
C GLY A 32 -15.36 14.00 -17.08
N LYS A 33 -14.89 14.51 -18.23
CA LYS A 33 -15.40 15.75 -18.83
C LYS A 33 -16.92 15.69 -19.01
N GLY A 34 -17.61 16.77 -18.61
CA GLY A 34 -19.07 16.87 -18.71
C GLY A 34 -19.84 16.01 -17.70
N GLY A 35 -19.18 15.48 -16.66
CA GLY A 35 -19.84 14.71 -15.61
C GLY A 35 -20.17 13.26 -16.00
N LYS A 36 -19.61 12.76 -17.11
CA LYS A 36 -19.73 11.34 -17.48
C LYS A 36 -19.05 10.47 -16.45
N VAL A 37 -19.72 9.42 -16.00
CA VAL A 37 -19.10 8.41 -15.13
C VAL A 37 -18.03 7.67 -15.93
N VAL A 38 -16.80 7.64 -15.40
CA VAL A 38 -15.64 6.92 -15.96
C VAL A 38 -15.17 5.77 -15.06
N ALA A 39 -15.71 5.66 -13.85
CA ALA A 39 -15.44 4.52 -12.99
C ALA A 39 -15.84 3.21 -13.70
N ALA A 40 -14.93 2.23 -13.69
CA ALA A 40 -15.11 0.92 -14.33
C ALA A 40 -15.31 0.92 -15.85
N THR A 41 -14.99 2.01 -16.56
CA THR A 41 -14.87 1.98 -18.03
C THR A 41 -13.54 1.38 -18.46
N GLU A 42 -13.40 1.03 -19.73
CA GLU A 42 -12.14 0.54 -20.29
C GLU A 42 -10.97 1.48 -19.96
N GLY A 43 -9.86 0.91 -19.48
CA GLY A 43 -8.69 1.68 -19.02
C GLY A 43 -8.81 2.30 -17.63
N CYS A 44 -9.99 2.25 -16.99
CA CYS A 44 -10.22 2.79 -15.66
C CYS A 44 -10.58 1.69 -14.66
N SER A 45 -9.79 1.56 -13.59
CA SER A 45 -10.10 0.61 -12.51
C SER A 45 -11.50 0.85 -11.94
N ARG A 46 -12.19 -0.23 -11.54
CA ARG A 46 -13.40 -0.15 -10.72
C ARG A 46 -13.08 0.13 -9.25
N PHE A 47 -11.90 -0.28 -8.79
CA PHE A 47 -11.52 -0.20 -7.40
C PHE A 47 -10.46 0.86 -7.17
N PHE A 48 -10.57 1.55 -6.04
CA PHE A 48 -9.54 2.38 -5.46
C PHE A 48 -9.15 1.79 -4.12
N ILE A 49 -7.86 1.65 -3.86
CA ILE A 49 -7.35 0.96 -2.68
C ILE A 49 -6.41 1.90 -1.95
N ALA A 50 -6.57 1.99 -0.63
CA ALA A 50 -5.54 2.52 0.24
C ALA A 50 -4.99 1.37 1.08
N GLY A 51 -3.67 1.26 1.17
CA GLY A 51 -2.96 0.20 1.88
C GLY A 51 -2.05 0.77 2.96
N LYS A 52 -1.90 0.00 4.04
CA LYS A 52 -0.96 0.21 5.14
C LYS A 52 -0.09 -1.03 5.26
N LEU A 53 1.22 -0.86 5.30
CA LEU A 53 2.17 -1.87 5.74
C LEU A 53 2.70 -1.49 7.12
N GLU A 54 2.49 -2.36 8.09
CA GLU A 54 3.10 -2.27 9.42
C GLU A 54 4.42 -3.05 9.41
N CYS A 55 5.49 -2.42 9.87
CA CYS A 55 6.82 -3.00 9.94
C CYS A 55 7.46 -2.65 11.30
N ARG A 56 7.90 -3.67 12.04
CA ARG A 56 8.54 -3.50 13.34
C ARG A 56 10.05 -3.24 13.24
N ASP A 57 10.70 -3.79 12.22
CA ASP A 57 12.14 -3.69 12.03
C ASP A 57 12.45 -3.20 10.60
N VAL A 58 12.31 -1.89 10.41
CA VAL A 58 12.56 -1.22 9.13
C VAL A 58 14.04 -1.28 8.75
N GLU A 59 14.94 -1.26 9.73
CA GLU A 59 16.38 -1.30 9.50
C GLU A 59 16.79 -2.65 8.92
N ALA A 60 16.34 -3.76 9.52
CA ALA A 60 16.60 -5.09 8.99
C ALA A 60 15.99 -5.28 7.60
N LEU A 61 14.72 -4.87 7.40
CA LEU A 61 14.06 -4.97 6.10
C LEU A 61 14.83 -4.18 5.03
N THR A 62 15.28 -2.97 5.36
CA THR A 62 16.04 -2.10 4.45
C THR A 62 17.39 -2.72 4.10
N ALA A 63 18.12 -3.23 5.10
CA ALA A 63 19.41 -3.89 4.89
C ALA A 63 19.29 -5.12 3.98
N ASP A 64 18.23 -5.91 4.17
CA ASP A 64 17.98 -7.12 3.38
C ASP A 64 17.56 -6.79 1.95
N LEU A 65 16.66 -5.81 1.75
CA LEU A 65 16.30 -5.33 0.41
C LEU A 65 17.51 -4.75 -0.33
N GLU A 66 18.36 -3.97 0.35
CA GLU A 66 19.59 -3.42 -0.23
C GLU A 66 20.60 -4.50 -0.63
N ARG A 67 20.73 -5.55 0.19
CA ARG A 67 21.57 -6.71 -0.15
C ARG A 67 21.01 -7.41 -1.39
N LEU A 68 19.72 -7.75 -1.39
CA LEU A 68 19.08 -8.39 -2.54
C LEU A 68 19.24 -7.55 -3.82
N ARG A 69 19.11 -6.23 -3.72
CA ARG A 69 19.26 -5.33 -4.87
C ARG A 69 20.66 -5.39 -5.45
N LYS A 70 21.69 -5.39 -4.60
CA LYS A 70 23.09 -5.54 -5.04
C LYS A 70 23.33 -6.90 -5.70
N ASP A 71 22.79 -7.96 -5.12
CA ASP A 71 22.94 -9.32 -5.66
C ASP A 71 22.28 -9.44 -7.04
N VAL A 72 21.05 -8.95 -7.19
CA VAL A 72 20.31 -8.97 -8.46
C VAL A 72 21.00 -8.14 -9.55
N VAL A 73 21.51 -6.95 -9.21
CA VAL A 73 22.21 -6.09 -10.18
C VAL A 73 23.56 -6.69 -10.62
N ALA A 74 24.22 -7.44 -9.74
CA ALA A 74 25.50 -8.10 -10.04
C ALA A 74 25.34 -9.44 -10.78
N ASP A 75 24.15 -10.04 -10.77
CA ASP A 75 23.92 -11.36 -11.34
C ASP A 75 23.88 -11.31 -12.90
N PRO A 76 24.77 -12.05 -13.60
CA PRO A 76 24.79 -12.10 -15.06
C PRO A 76 23.49 -12.56 -15.70
N PHE A 77 22.63 -13.29 -14.99
CA PHE A 77 21.30 -13.70 -15.48
C PHE A 77 20.45 -12.47 -15.85
N PHE A 78 20.62 -11.35 -15.15
CA PHE A 78 19.84 -10.13 -15.34
C PHE A 78 20.54 -9.04 -16.16
N LYS A 79 21.70 -9.32 -16.76
CA LYS A 79 22.58 -8.32 -17.41
C LYS A 79 21.86 -7.37 -18.38
N ASP A 80 20.90 -7.88 -19.15
CA ASP A 80 20.21 -7.11 -20.20
C ASP A 80 18.78 -6.70 -19.82
N VAL A 81 18.41 -6.81 -18.53
CA VAL A 81 17.08 -6.44 -18.05
C VAL A 81 16.96 -4.91 -17.92
N PRO A 82 16.03 -4.27 -18.66
CA PRO A 82 15.90 -2.81 -18.67
C PRO A 82 15.65 -2.16 -17.30
N SER A 83 14.89 -2.81 -16.41
CA SER A 83 14.61 -2.25 -15.08
C SER A 83 15.87 -2.26 -14.18
N LEU A 84 16.86 -3.08 -14.48
CA LEU A 84 18.08 -3.23 -13.68
C LEU A 84 19.26 -2.40 -14.19
N ASP A 85 19.11 -1.76 -15.35
CA ASP A 85 20.11 -0.86 -15.94
C ASP A 85 20.34 0.38 -15.04
N PRO A 86 21.56 0.55 -14.47
CA PRO A 86 21.90 1.70 -13.63
C PRO A 86 21.74 3.04 -14.34
N ALA A 87 21.92 3.10 -15.66
CA ALA A 87 21.75 4.33 -16.43
C ALA A 87 20.29 4.79 -16.44
N ARG A 88 19.32 3.86 -16.28
CA ARG A 88 17.89 4.15 -16.29
C ARG A 88 17.31 4.49 -14.91
N LYS A 89 18.12 4.38 -13.84
CA LYS A 89 17.75 4.73 -12.46
C LYS A 89 16.44 4.09 -11.97
N ARG A 90 16.19 2.83 -12.37
CA ARG A 90 15.00 2.04 -11.99
C ARG A 90 15.31 1.16 -10.77
N THR A 91 15.29 -0.16 -10.93
CA THR A 91 15.61 -1.17 -9.90
C THR A 91 17.07 -1.16 -9.47
N ALA A 92 17.93 -0.60 -10.31
CA ALA A 92 19.25 -0.17 -9.88
C ALA A 92 19.22 0.81 -8.68
N VAL A 93 18.08 1.43 -8.38
CA VAL A 93 17.86 2.32 -7.23
C VAL A 93 16.80 1.72 -6.27
N HIS A 94 15.64 1.29 -6.78
CA HIS A 94 14.55 0.69 -5.97
C HIS A 94 13.77 -0.36 -6.74
N PHE A 95 13.44 -1.49 -6.11
CA PHE A 95 12.57 -2.51 -6.72
C PHE A 95 11.22 -1.95 -7.20
N HIS A 96 10.76 -2.43 -8.35
CA HIS A 96 9.56 -1.96 -9.03
C HIS A 96 8.54 -3.08 -9.16
N ALA A 97 7.38 -2.94 -8.52
CA ALA A 97 6.32 -3.96 -8.55
C ALA A 97 5.73 -4.21 -9.96
N LYS A 98 5.91 -3.28 -10.90
CA LYS A 98 5.41 -3.36 -12.28
C LYS A 98 6.50 -3.70 -13.29
N ASP A 99 7.61 -2.95 -13.25
CA ASP A 99 8.59 -2.93 -14.33
C ASP A 99 9.66 -4.03 -14.16
N ASP A 100 9.82 -4.60 -12.96
CA ASP A 100 10.76 -5.70 -12.74
C ASP A 100 10.30 -7.02 -13.32
N PRO A 101 11.23 -7.90 -13.74
CA PRO A 101 10.87 -9.23 -14.22
C PRO A 101 10.27 -10.09 -13.09
N PRO A 102 9.44 -11.10 -13.42
CA PRO A 102 8.78 -11.97 -12.44
C PRO A 102 9.72 -12.58 -11.40
N GLU A 103 10.93 -12.97 -11.81
CA GLU A 103 11.95 -13.58 -10.96
C GLU A 103 12.39 -12.62 -9.85
N VAL A 104 12.62 -11.35 -10.17
CA VAL A 104 12.98 -10.31 -9.20
C VAL A 104 11.83 -10.06 -8.24
N ARG A 105 10.60 -9.91 -8.76
CA ARG A 105 9.41 -9.73 -7.91
C ARG A 105 9.19 -10.90 -6.96
N PHE A 106 9.45 -12.13 -7.41
CA PHE A 106 9.37 -13.33 -6.59
C PHE A 106 10.43 -13.34 -5.48
N MET A 107 11.68 -12.96 -5.79
CA MET A 107 12.74 -12.86 -4.78
C MET A 107 12.41 -11.82 -3.72
N VAL A 108 11.91 -10.64 -4.13
CA VAL A 108 11.45 -9.60 -3.20
C VAL A 108 10.30 -10.13 -2.33
N TYR A 109 9.29 -10.77 -2.92
CA TYR A 109 8.17 -11.34 -2.16
C TYR A 109 8.65 -12.38 -1.13
N LYS A 110 9.59 -13.25 -1.51
CA LYS A 110 10.19 -14.23 -0.59
C LYS A 110 10.91 -13.56 0.57
N LEU A 111 11.66 -12.49 0.31
CA LEU A 111 12.34 -11.71 1.34
C LEU A 111 11.33 -11.06 2.29
N LEU A 112 10.30 -10.39 1.75
CA LEU A 112 9.24 -9.78 2.56
C LEU A 112 8.56 -10.78 3.49
N ALA A 113 8.35 -12.03 3.04
CA ALA A 113 7.75 -13.09 3.84
C ALA A 113 8.61 -13.57 5.03
N GLN A 114 9.88 -13.14 5.12
CA GLN A 114 10.78 -13.45 6.22
C GLN A 114 10.75 -12.39 7.34
N HIS A 115 10.13 -11.23 7.10
CA HIS A 115 10.02 -10.16 8.09
C HIS A 115 8.64 -10.15 8.76
N ASP A 116 8.58 -9.61 9.99
CA ASP A 116 7.30 -9.37 10.68
C ASP A 116 6.59 -8.16 10.06
N LEU A 117 5.77 -8.45 9.04
CA LEU A 117 5.01 -7.48 8.29
C LEU A 117 3.51 -7.77 8.40
N ARG A 118 2.72 -6.71 8.66
CA ARG A 118 1.26 -6.79 8.60
C ARG A 118 0.75 -5.81 7.56
N PHE A 119 0.14 -6.35 6.50
CA PHE A 119 -0.49 -5.54 5.47
C PHE A 119 -2.01 -5.46 5.69
N VAL A 120 -2.55 -4.25 5.63
CA VAL A 120 -3.98 -3.96 5.71
C VAL A 120 -4.35 -3.09 4.52
N ALA A 121 -5.44 -3.43 3.82
CA ALA A 121 -5.95 -2.63 2.72
C ALA A 121 -7.44 -2.35 2.88
N VAL A 122 -7.85 -1.15 2.52
CA VAL A 122 -9.24 -0.74 2.37
C VAL A 122 -9.54 -0.62 0.89
N VAL A 123 -10.46 -1.44 0.40
CA VAL A 123 -10.86 -1.46 -1.01
C VAL A 123 -12.19 -0.72 -1.17
N ARG A 124 -12.22 0.30 -2.03
CA ARG A 124 -13.44 1.04 -2.37
C ARG A 124 -13.89 0.73 -3.79
N ASP A 125 -15.16 0.37 -3.90
CA ASP A 125 -15.86 0.26 -5.19
C ASP A 125 -16.25 1.66 -5.66
N LYS A 126 -15.64 2.12 -6.75
CA LYS A 126 -15.90 3.45 -7.31
C LYS A 126 -17.33 3.59 -7.82
N LEU A 127 -18.02 2.51 -8.17
CA LEU A 127 -19.43 2.57 -8.52
C LEU A 127 -20.31 2.94 -7.31
N ARG A 128 -19.94 2.49 -6.11
CA ARG A 128 -20.62 2.90 -4.87
C ARG A 128 -20.34 4.36 -4.53
N LEU A 129 -19.14 4.85 -4.81
CA LEU A 129 -18.81 6.26 -4.66
C LEU A 129 -19.58 7.14 -5.65
N VAL A 130 -19.80 6.66 -6.89
CA VAL A 130 -20.66 7.33 -7.87
C VAL A 130 -22.09 7.43 -7.34
N ASP A 131 -22.67 6.33 -6.84
CA ASP A 131 -24.01 6.32 -6.26
C ASP A 131 -24.13 7.35 -5.12
N TYR A 132 -23.15 7.35 -4.22
CA TYR A 132 -23.07 8.31 -3.11
C TYR A 132 -23.02 9.78 -3.63
N ALA A 133 -22.13 10.07 -4.57
CA ALA A 133 -21.98 11.43 -5.10
C ALA A 133 -23.24 11.92 -5.83
N LEU A 134 -23.93 11.02 -6.55
CA LEU A 134 -25.19 11.33 -7.22
C LEU A 134 -26.33 11.55 -6.21
N GLN A 135 -26.41 10.74 -5.15
CA GLN A 135 -27.38 10.93 -4.07
C GLN A 135 -27.15 12.26 -3.35
N ARG A 136 -25.90 12.57 -2.99
CA ARG A 136 -25.56 13.83 -2.32
C ARG A 136 -25.88 15.05 -3.19
N ARG A 137 -25.66 14.96 -4.50
CA ARG A 137 -26.04 16.04 -5.45
C ARG A 137 -27.54 16.29 -5.52
N ARG A 138 -28.39 15.28 -5.25
CA ARG A 138 -29.85 15.47 -5.18
C ARG A 138 -30.27 16.28 -3.96
N ILE A 139 -29.51 16.18 -2.87
CA ILE A 139 -29.75 16.89 -1.60
C ILE A 139 -29.12 18.30 -1.67
N ASP A 140 -27.89 18.38 -2.14
CA ASP A 140 -27.12 19.60 -2.35
C ASP A 140 -26.70 19.71 -3.83
N PRO A 141 -27.44 20.47 -4.65
CA PRO A 141 -27.10 20.67 -6.06
C PRO A 141 -25.74 21.33 -6.30
N ALA A 142 -25.16 22.02 -5.31
CA ALA A 142 -23.83 22.62 -5.40
C ALA A 142 -22.71 21.59 -5.18
N TYR A 143 -23.00 20.44 -4.55
CA TYR A 143 -22.00 19.41 -4.29
C TYR A 143 -21.30 18.92 -5.55
N ARG A 144 -19.97 18.90 -5.49
CA ARG A 144 -19.10 18.29 -6.49
C ARG A 144 -18.17 17.33 -5.77
N TYR A 145 -18.07 16.12 -6.32
CA TYR A 145 -17.06 15.17 -5.87
C TYR A 145 -15.68 15.70 -6.23
N ASP A 146 -14.80 15.78 -5.25
CA ASP A 146 -13.41 16.18 -5.41
C ASP A 146 -12.51 14.95 -5.21
N PRO A 147 -11.91 14.39 -6.28
CA PRO A 147 -11.00 13.24 -6.18
C PRO A 147 -9.72 13.56 -5.41
N THR A 148 -9.34 14.84 -5.29
CA THR A 148 -8.16 15.30 -4.54
C THR A 148 -8.51 15.81 -3.15
N GLY A 149 -9.80 15.86 -2.82
CA GLY A 149 -10.30 16.38 -1.57
C GLY A 149 -10.13 15.39 -0.42
N HIS A 150 -10.25 15.90 0.80
CA HIS A 150 -10.00 15.11 2.01
C HIS A 150 -11.08 14.05 2.28
N GLU A 151 -12.31 14.19 1.78
CA GLU A 151 -13.44 13.33 2.16
C GLU A 151 -13.17 11.83 1.98
N LEU A 152 -12.66 11.43 0.80
CA LEU A 152 -12.35 10.03 0.52
C LEU A 152 -11.16 9.55 1.37
N TYR A 153 -10.10 10.34 1.45
CA TYR A 153 -8.88 9.97 2.18
C TYR A 153 -9.09 9.93 3.69
N ASP A 154 -9.92 10.81 4.26
CA ASP A 154 -10.29 10.80 5.67
C ASP A 154 -11.07 9.54 6.03
N GLU A 155 -11.99 9.12 5.15
CA GLU A 155 -12.73 7.87 5.33
C GLU A 155 -11.80 6.65 5.25
N LEU A 156 -10.94 6.59 4.23
CA LEU A 156 -9.98 5.50 4.03
C LEU A 156 -8.99 5.40 5.19
N THR A 157 -8.42 6.52 5.62
CA THR A 157 -7.48 6.60 6.74
C THR A 157 -8.14 6.13 8.03
N ARG A 158 -9.37 6.58 8.30
CA ARG A 158 -10.13 6.11 9.47
C ARG A 158 -10.28 4.59 9.48
N HIS A 159 -10.59 3.99 8.33
CA HIS A 159 -10.69 2.53 8.23
C HIS A 159 -9.34 1.83 8.35
N LEU A 160 -8.28 2.36 7.73
CA LEU A 160 -6.94 1.80 7.77
C LEU A 160 -6.36 1.71 9.18
N PHE A 161 -6.65 2.69 10.04
CA PHE A 161 -6.12 2.77 11.41
C PHE A 161 -7.12 2.36 12.51
N SER A 162 -8.30 1.86 12.13
CA SER A 162 -9.31 1.36 13.09
C SER A 162 -9.05 -0.06 13.61
N ARG A 163 -7.96 -0.71 13.17
CA ARG A 163 -7.62 -2.12 13.43
C ARG A 163 -6.11 -2.34 13.61
#